data_AF-X1ID35-F1
#
_entry.id   AF-X1ID35-F1
#
_cell.length_a   1.000
_cell.length_b   1.000
_cell.length_c   1.000
_cell.angle_alpha   90.00
_cell.angle_beta   90.00
_cell.angle_gamma   90.00
#
_symmetry.space_group_name_H-M   'P 1'
#
loop_
_entity.id
_entity.type
_entity.pdbx_description
1 polymer ?
#
loop_
_entity_poly.entity_id
_entity_poly.type
_entity_poly.pdbx_seq_one_letter_code
_entity_poly.pdbx_strand_id
1 'polypeptide(L)'
;MTTQQRTQTEGLEVAVSPEPAVHAYYVQLPTPSLSDLRADAERVLETLHHQHQIRCSHIDIDVLRDISPRLRSWKWQAQASVRDNEVIALSPWPSRQLGLAVDLGTTKIASYLVDLSNGQTLAAKAVMNPQISYGEDVVNRIYQVVKSPAEGIRLQQLAVAALNRLIVELCEAAGAEAEEIVE
;
A
#
# COMPACT_ATOMS: atom_id res chain seq x y z
N MET A 1 12.24 -10.41 34.55
CA MET A 1 11.36 -11.14 33.62
C MET A 1 10.29 -10.18 33.14
N THR A 2 10.44 -9.63 31.94
CA THR A 2 9.44 -8.75 31.31
C THR A 2 8.40 -9.63 30.63
N THR A 3 7.19 -9.67 31.18
CA THR A 3 6.04 -10.32 30.54
C THR A 3 5.81 -9.66 29.19
N GLN A 4 5.97 -10.40 28.08
CA GLN A 4 5.50 -9.95 26.77
C GLN A 4 3.99 -9.74 26.87
N GLN A 5 3.54 -8.49 26.81
CA GLN A 5 2.12 -8.19 26.67
C GLN A 5 1.65 -8.78 25.34
N ARG A 6 0.82 -9.82 25.42
CA ARG A 6 0.12 -10.38 24.25
C ARG A 6 -0.93 -9.38 23.80
N THR A 7 -0.81 -8.90 22.58
CA THR A 7 -1.88 -8.12 21.95
C THR A 7 -2.74 -9.09 21.18
N GLN A 8 -4.05 -9.03 21.40
CA GLN A 8 -5.01 -9.86 20.68
C GLN A 8 -5.14 -9.33 19.26
N THR A 9 -4.58 -10.05 18.31
CA THR A 9 -4.72 -9.83 16.86
C THR A 9 -5.65 -10.85 16.21
N GLU A 10 -6.20 -11.78 17.01
CA GLU A 10 -7.03 -12.88 16.55
C GLU A 10 -8.51 -12.57 16.79
N GLY A 11 -9.32 -12.79 15.76
CA GLY A 11 -10.79 -12.73 15.78
C GLY A 11 -11.38 -13.93 15.04
N LEU A 12 -12.70 -13.92 14.79
CA LEU A 12 -13.32 -14.94 13.95
C LEU A 12 -12.89 -14.73 12.49
N GLU A 13 -12.18 -15.69 11.93
CA GLU A 13 -11.92 -15.72 10.49
C GLU A 13 -13.21 -16.07 9.75
N VAL A 14 -13.72 -15.11 8.97
CA VAL A 14 -14.87 -15.31 8.09
C VAL A 14 -14.36 -15.17 6.66
N ALA A 15 -14.64 -16.18 5.84
CA ALA A 15 -14.37 -16.09 4.41
C ALA A 15 -15.28 -15.02 3.80
N VAL A 16 -14.68 -13.92 3.34
CA VAL A 16 -15.35 -12.84 2.62
C VAL A 16 -14.81 -12.80 1.20
N SER A 17 -15.68 -12.54 0.22
CA SER A 17 -15.23 -12.21 -1.13
C SER A 17 -14.71 -10.77 -1.10
N PRO A 18 -13.42 -10.53 -1.39
CA PRO A 18 -12.86 -9.20 -1.33
C PRO A 18 -13.40 -8.33 -2.48
N GLU A 19 -13.74 -7.08 -2.16
CA GLU A 19 -14.04 -6.01 -3.12
C GLU A 19 -12.98 -4.91 -2.93
N PRO A 20 -11.73 -5.12 -3.39
CA PRO A 20 -10.64 -4.18 -3.13
C PRO A 20 -10.85 -2.87 -3.90
N ALA A 21 -10.44 -1.74 -3.32
CA ALA A 21 -10.45 -0.45 -4.02
C ALA A 21 -9.46 -0.43 -5.21
N VAL A 22 -8.41 -1.26 -5.13
CA VAL A 22 -7.36 -1.39 -6.14
C VAL A 22 -7.52 -2.70 -6.90
N HIS A 23 -7.55 -2.60 -8.22
CA HIS A 23 -7.65 -3.75 -9.12
C HIS A 23 -6.40 -3.87 -9.98
N ALA A 24 -5.92 -5.10 -10.16
CA ALA A 24 -4.75 -5.38 -10.97
C ALA A 24 -5.12 -5.92 -12.35
N TYR A 25 -4.48 -5.39 -13.38
CA TYR A 25 -4.68 -5.79 -14.76
C TYR A 25 -3.35 -6.17 -15.40
N TYR A 26 -3.28 -7.38 -15.97
CA TYR A 26 -2.16 -7.74 -16.83
C TYR A 26 -2.18 -6.91 -18.10
N VAL A 27 -1.09 -6.23 -18.42
CA VAL A 27 -0.97 -5.46 -19.66
C VAL A 27 0.23 -5.95 -20.48
N GLN A 28 -0.05 -6.32 -21.74
CA GLN A 28 0.97 -6.55 -22.75
C GLN A 28 1.02 -5.33 -23.66
N LEU A 29 2.02 -4.47 -23.46
CA LEU A 29 2.15 -3.24 -24.22
C LEU A 29 2.82 -3.51 -25.58
N PRO A 30 2.43 -2.80 -26.64
CA PRO A 30 3.12 -2.84 -27.92
C PRO A 30 4.51 -2.23 -27.79
N THR A 31 5.55 -2.89 -28.30
CA THR A 31 6.92 -2.35 -28.28
C THR A 31 7.03 -1.07 -29.09
N PRO A 32 7.76 -0.04 -28.62
CA PRO A 32 7.94 1.20 -29.36
C PRO A 32 8.71 0.95 -30.66
N SER A 33 8.37 1.71 -31.70
CA SER A 33 9.02 1.62 -33.01
C SER A 33 9.02 2.97 -33.71
N LEU A 34 9.74 3.10 -34.83
CA LEU A 34 9.71 4.34 -35.62
C LEU A 34 8.32 4.68 -36.19
N SER A 35 7.42 3.70 -36.27
CA SER A 35 6.03 3.89 -36.70
C SER A 35 5.06 4.14 -35.55
N ASP A 36 5.53 4.02 -34.29
CA ASP A 36 4.73 4.20 -33.07
C ASP A 36 5.56 4.98 -32.04
N LEU A 37 5.41 6.30 -32.10
CA LEU A 37 6.17 7.27 -31.30
C LEU A 37 5.45 7.68 -30.00
N ARG A 38 4.36 6.99 -29.62
CA ARG A 38 3.60 7.31 -28.40
C ARG A 38 4.47 7.19 -27.16
N ALA A 39 4.23 8.08 -26.20
CA ALA A 39 4.89 8.07 -24.90
C ALA A 39 4.51 6.81 -24.10
N ASP A 40 5.37 6.38 -23.17
CA ASP A 40 5.15 5.17 -22.38
C ASP A 40 3.88 5.27 -21.50
N ALA A 41 3.56 6.46 -20.99
CA ALA A 41 2.33 6.72 -20.24
C ALA A 41 1.08 6.52 -21.10
N GLU A 42 1.03 7.14 -22.28
CA GLU A 42 -0.06 6.98 -23.24
C GLU A 42 -0.23 5.52 -23.66
N ARG A 43 0.89 4.83 -23.88
CA ARG A 43 0.91 3.40 -24.21
C ARG A 43 0.29 2.53 -23.10
N VAL A 44 0.55 2.83 -21.82
CA VAL A 44 -0.10 2.14 -20.69
C VAL A 44 -1.61 2.38 -20.69
N LEU A 45 -2.02 3.65 -20.75
CA LEU A 45 -3.44 4.05 -20.67
C LEU A 45 -4.26 3.45 -21.82
N GLU A 46 -3.75 3.53 -23.05
CA GLU A 46 -4.42 2.97 -24.22
C GLU A 46 -4.46 1.44 -24.18
N THR A 47 -3.39 0.79 -23.71
CA THR A 47 -3.37 -0.68 -23.56
C THR A 47 -4.41 -1.14 -22.54
N LEU A 48 -4.54 -0.45 -21.40
CA LEU A 48 -5.57 -0.73 -20.39
C LEU A 48 -6.99 -0.60 -20.99
N HIS A 49 -7.24 0.46 -21.74
CA HIS A 49 -8.54 0.67 -22.39
C HIS A 49 -8.82 -0.41 -23.44
N HIS A 50 -7.85 -0.75 -24.29
CA HIS A 50 -8.03 -1.75 -25.34
C HIS A 50 -8.20 -3.18 -24.80
N GLN A 51 -7.39 -3.59 -23.83
CA GLN A 51 -7.38 -4.97 -23.32
C GLN A 51 -8.46 -5.22 -22.27
N HIS A 52 -8.77 -4.24 -21.42
CA HIS A 52 -9.65 -4.42 -20.26
C HIS A 52 -10.85 -3.49 -20.22
N GLN A 53 -11.02 -2.60 -21.20
CA GLN A 53 -12.07 -1.57 -21.21
C GLN A 53 -12.02 -0.60 -20.02
N ILE A 54 -10.85 -0.49 -19.37
CA ILE A 54 -10.61 0.42 -18.25
C ILE A 54 -10.09 1.75 -18.77
N ARG A 55 -10.80 2.83 -18.46
CA ARG A 55 -10.42 4.20 -18.85
C ARG A 55 -9.76 4.91 -17.68
N CYS A 56 -8.44 4.87 -17.64
CA CYS A 56 -7.67 5.71 -16.74
C CYS A 56 -7.35 7.05 -17.42
N SER A 57 -7.43 8.15 -16.66
CA SER A 57 -7.05 9.48 -17.13
C SER A 57 -5.71 9.94 -16.57
N HIS A 58 -5.23 9.28 -15.51
CA HIS A 58 -4.02 9.66 -14.79
C HIS A 58 -3.12 8.44 -14.52
N ILE A 59 -1.83 8.72 -14.39
CA ILE A 59 -0.84 7.80 -13.84
C ILE A 59 -0.19 8.55 -12.68
N ASP A 60 -0.07 7.89 -11.54
CA ASP A 60 0.58 8.45 -10.36
C ASP A 60 1.99 8.93 -10.70
N ILE A 61 2.39 10.07 -10.11
CA ILE A 61 3.66 10.72 -10.43
C ILE A 61 4.87 9.84 -10.10
N ASP A 62 4.80 9.03 -9.06
CA ASP A 62 5.90 8.17 -8.66
C ASP A 62 6.05 6.97 -9.61
N VAL A 63 4.95 6.51 -10.21
CA VAL A 63 5.00 5.56 -11.34
C VAL A 63 5.61 6.23 -12.57
N LEU A 64 5.22 7.47 -12.89
CA LEU A 64 5.74 8.19 -14.07
C LEU A 64 7.26 8.44 -14.01
N ARG A 65 7.84 8.57 -12.81
CA ARG A 65 9.28 8.82 -12.63
C ARG A 65 10.16 7.73 -13.21
N ASP A 66 9.71 6.48 -13.19
CA ASP A 66 10.50 5.32 -13.61
C ASP A 66 9.75 4.33 -14.53
N ILE A 67 8.58 4.73 -15.04
CA ILE A 67 7.77 3.97 -16.00
C ILE A 67 8.61 3.46 -17.19
N SER A 68 9.44 4.32 -17.78
CA SER A 68 10.21 4.00 -18.98
C SER A 68 11.26 2.90 -18.77
N PRO A 69 12.18 2.99 -17.78
CA PRO A 69 13.12 1.90 -17.52
C PRO A 69 12.43 0.63 -17.02
N ARG A 70 11.36 0.72 -16.21
CA ARG A 70 10.59 -0.45 -15.73
C ARG A 70 9.94 -1.24 -16.86
N LEU A 71 9.17 -0.58 -17.73
CA LEU A 71 8.51 -1.26 -18.85
C LEU A 71 9.50 -1.94 -19.80
N ARG A 72 10.67 -1.33 -20.01
CA ARG A 72 11.74 -1.92 -20.83
C ARG A 72 12.35 -3.15 -20.16
N SER A 73 12.64 -3.09 -18.86
CA SER A 73 13.23 -4.23 -18.13
C SER A 73 12.29 -5.43 -18.06
N TRP A 74 10.97 -5.18 -18.02
CA TRP A 74 9.93 -6.21 -18.03
C TRP A 74 9.46 -6.61 -19.43
N LYS A 75 10.21 -6.24 -20.49
CA LYS A 75 9.89 -6.61 -21.88
C LYS A 75 8.46 -6.24 -22.29
N TRP A 76 7.99 -5.09 -21.82
CA TRP A 76 6.66 -4.55 -22.11
C TRP A 76 5.51 -5.43 -21.61
N GLN A 77 5.76 -6.26 -20.60
CA GLN A 77 4.76 -7.01 -19.85
C GLN A 77 4.72 -6.48 -18.42
N ALA A 78 3.56 -6.02 -17.96
CA ALA A 78 3.43 -5.49 -16.62
C ALA A 78 2.06 -5.83 -16.02
N GLN A 79 1.96 -5.62 -14.73
CA GLN A 79 0.72 -5.58 -13.98
C GLN A 79 0.44 -4.13 -13.61
N ALA A 80 -0.72 -3.62 -13.98
CA ALA A 80 -1.16 -2.27 -13.66
C ALA A 80 -2.18 -2.32 -12.52
N SER A 81 -1.84 -1.71 -11.39
CA SER A 81 -2.74 -1.53 -10.25
C SER A 81 -3.48 -0.21 -10.44
N VAL A 82 -4.81 -0.29 -10.49
CA VAL A 82 -5.69 0.83 -10.78
C VAL A 82 -6.61 1.08 -9.60
N ARG A 83 -6.68 2.34 -9.15
CA ARG A 83 -7.66 2.84 -8.19
C ARG A 83 -8.50 3.90 -8.89
N ASP A 84 -9.82 3.72 -8.89
CA ASP A 84 -10.76 4.54 -9.65
C ASP A 84 -10.36 4.70 -11.13
N ASN A 85 -9.84 5.86 -11.53
CA ASN A 85 -9.39 6.18 -12.90
C ASN A 85 -7.89 6.51 -12.99
N GLU A 86 -7.10 6.06 -12.01
CA GLU A 86 -5.67 6.32 -11.91
C GLU A 86 -4.87 5.01 -11.84
N VAL A 87 -3.80 4.92 -12.63
CA VAL A 87 -2.79 3.86 -12.46
C VAL A 87 -1.86 4.28 -11.32
N ILE A 88 -2.02 3.62 -10.17
CA ILE A 88 -1.27 3.96 -8.94
C ILE A 88 0.03 3.18 -8.79
N ALA A 89 0.14 2.03 -9.45
CA ALA A 89 1.37 1.24 -9.45
C ALA A 89 1.54 0.43 -10.75
N LEU A 90 2.80 0.17 -11.10
CA LEU A 90 3.20 -0.81 -12.11
C LEU A 90 4.20 -1.78 -11.49
N SER A 91 3.96 -3.07 -11.69
CA SER A 91 4.82 -4.17 -11.21
C SER A 91 5.07 -5.20 -12.32
N PRO A 92 6.09 -6.07 -12.21
CA PRO A 92 6.26 -7.17 -13.15
C PRO A 92 5.07 -8.13 -13.08
N TRP A 93 4.74 -8.77 -14.20
CA TRP A 93 3.70 -9.80 -14.24
C TRP A 93 4.32 -11.22 -14.15
N PRO A 94 3.81 -12.11 -13.27
CA PRO A 94 2.82 -11.86 -12.22
C PRO A 94 3.46 -11.23 -10.96
N SER A 95 2.68 -10.46 -10.20
CA SER A 95 3.09 -9.92 -8.90
C SER A 95 1.91 -9.97 -7.92
N ARG A 96 2.20 -10.13 -6.62
CA ARG A 96 1.15 -10.15 -5.58
C ARG A 96 0.48 -8.77 -5.51
N GLN A 97 -0.75 -8.74 -5.03
CA GLN A 97 -1.47 -7.51 -4.72
C GLN A 97 -1.81 -7.55 -3.26
N LEU A 98 -1.06 -6.80 -2.47
CA LEU A 98 -1.20 -6.80 -1.03
C LEU A 98 -1.85 -5.49 -0.59
N GLY A 99 -2.61 -5.58 0.50
CA GLY A 99 -3.16 -4.44 1.22
C GLY A 99 -2.67 -4.43 2.66
N LEU A 100 -2.60 -3.25 3.25
CA LEU A 100 -2.27 -3.05 4.65
C LEU A 100 -3.47 -2.47 5.41
N ALA A 101 -4.17 -3.31 6.16
CA ALA A 101 -5.21 -2.83 7.07
C ALA A 101 -4.57 -2.39 8.40
N VAL A 102 -4.86 -1.16 8.84
CA VAL A 102 -4.30 -0.57 10.07
C VAL A 102 -5.41 -0.08 11.00
N ASP A 103 -5.40 -0.55 12.24
CA ASP A 103 -6.17 0.02 13.35
C ASP A 103 -5.24 0.86 14.25
N LEU A 104 -5.35 2.17 14.12
CA LEU A 104 -4.58 3.15 14.91
C LEU A 104 -5.35 3.54 16.17
N GLY A 105 -5.34 2.67 17.17
CA GLY A 105 -5.89 2.94 18.49
C GLY A 105 -5.04 3.91 19.31
N THR A 106 -5.62 4.48 20.37
CA THR A 106 -4.93 5.39 21.29
C THR A 106 -3.81 4.70 22.06
N THR A 107 -4.03 3.44 22.45
CA THR A 107 -3.10 2.63 23.23
C THR A 107 -2.29 1.67 22.36
N LYS A 108 -2.88 1.15 21.28
CA LYS A 108 -2.29 0.10 20.45
C LYS A 108 -2.48 0.40 18.97
N ILE A 109 -1.54 -0.07 18.16
CA ILE A 109 -1.62 -0.08 16.71
C ILE A 109 -1.61 -1.53 16.28
N ALA A 110 -2.63 -1.97 15.55
CA ALA A 110 -2.67 -3.29 14.94
C ALA A 110 -2.61 -3.14 13.42
N SER A 111 -1.85 -4.01 12.76
CA SER A 111 -1.71 -4.03 11.32
C SER A 111 -1.80 -5.45 10.77
N TYR A 112 -2.44 -5.58 9.62
CA TYR A 112 -2.70 -6.84 8.93
C TYR A 112 -2.26 -6.68 7.47
N LEU A 113 -1.40 -7.58 7.02
CA LEU A 113 -1.02 -7.68 5.62
C LEU A 113 -1.97 -8.66 4.94
N VAL A 114 -2.70 -8.21 3.93
CA VAL A 114 -3.81 -8.94 3.32
C VAL A 114 -3.52 -9.17 1.84
N ASP A 115 -3.79 -10.38 1.34
CA ASP A 115 -3.80 -10.65 -0.09
C ASP A 115 -5.14 -10.17 -0.70
N LEU A 116 -5.08 -9.16 -1.56
CA LEU A 116 -6.26 -8.53 -2.16
C LEU A 116 -6.98 -9.45 -3.16
N SER A 117 -6.34 -10.51 -3.65
CA SER A 117 -6.96 -11.44 -4.60
C SER A 117 -7.98 -12.39 -3.95
N ASN A 118 -7.80 -12.68 -2.66
CA ASN A 118 -8.60 -13.68 -1.95
C ASN A 118 -9.02 -13.26 -0.53
N GLY A 119 -8.58 -12.10 -0.04
CA GLY A 119 -8.90 -11.56 1.28
C GLY A 119 -8.13 -12.22 2.44
N GLN A 120 -7.17 -13.09 2.16
CA GLN A 120 -6.42 -13.81 3.18
C GLN A 120 -5.48 -12.87 3.94
N THR A 121 -5.53 -12.91 5.28
CA THR A 121 -4.50 -12.26 6.11
C THR A 121 -3.24 -13.12 6.10
N LEU A 122 -2.15 -12.56 5.60
CA LEU A 122 -0.85 -13.22 5.45
C LEU A 122 0.00 -13.08 6.70
N ALA A 123 -0.09 -11.93 7.36
CA ALA A 123 0.60 -11.65 8.61
C ALA A 123 -0.19 -10.61 9.41
N ALA A 124 -0.11 -10.68 10.73
CA ALA A 124 -0.71 -9.71 11.63
C ALA A 124 0.26 -9.36 12.76
N LYS A 125 0.30 -8.09 13.14
CA LYS A 125 1.16 -7.63 14.23
C LYS A 125 0.52 -6.45 14.94
N ALA A 126 0.83 -6.32 16.22
CA ALA A 126 0.39 -5.17 16.98
C ALA A 126 1.44 -4.70 17.99
N VAL A 127 1.51 -3.39 18.16
CA VAL A 127 2.45 -2.70 19.05
C VAL A 127 1.72 -1.69 19.92
N MET A 128 2.36 -1.29 21.02
CA MET A 128 1.90 -0.12 21.76
C MET A 128 2.02 1.13 20.89
N ASN A 129 1.01 2.00 20.92
CA ASN A 129 1.06 3.28 20.23
C ASN A 129 2.14 4.17 20.91
N PRO A 130 3.24 4.51 20.21
CA PRO A 130 4.33 5.28 20.82
C PRO A 130 3.93 6.71 21.22
N GLN A 131 2.78 7.20 20.76
CA GLN A 131 2.22 8.48 21.20
C GLN A 131 1.79 8.47 22.67
N ILE A 132 1.70 7.31 23.33
CA ILE A 132 1.32 7.20 24.75
C ILE A 132 2.25 8.00 25.67
N SER A 133 3.53 8.12 25.32
CA SER A 133 4.51 8.93 26.08
C SER A 133 4.23 10.44 26.06
N TYR A 134 3.30 10.90 25.22
CA TYR A 134 2.92 12.30 25.05
C TYR A 134 1.46 12.57 25.48
N GLY A 135 0.80 11.55 26.03
CA GLY A 135 -0.55 11.62 26.54
C GLY A 135 -1.23 10.26 26.45
N GLU A 136 -1.80 9.83 27.58
CA GLU A 136 -2.50 8.53 27.68
C GLU A 136 -3.80 8.51 26.87
N ASP A 137 -4.44 9.68 26.68
CA ASP A 137 -5.68 9.84 25.92
C ASP A 137 -5.58 10.91 24.81
N VAL A 138 -6.61 10.96 23.96
CA VAL A 138 -6.70 11.88 22.82
C VAL A 138 -6.81 13.34 23.27
N VAL A 139 -7.52 13.61 24.38
CA VAL A 139 -7.77 14.97 24.86
C VAL A 139 -6.45 15.63 25.28
N ASN A 140 -5.61 14.91 26.03
CA ASN A 140 -4.31 15.41 26.44
C ASN A 140 -3.40 15.63 25.23
N ARG A 141 -3.39 14.71 24.25
CA ARG A 141 -2.61 14.89 23.01
C ARG A 141 -3.04 16.13 22.25
N ILE A 142 -4.35 16.33 22.05
CA ILE A 142 -4.89 17.54 21.40
C ILE A 142 -4.46 18.79 22.15
N TYR A 143 -4.56 18.79 23.48
CA TYR A 143 -4.18 19.93 24.30
C TYR A 143 -2.70 20.31 24.14
N GLN A 144 -1.78 19.33 24.03
CA GLN A 144 -0.37 19.61 23.77
C GLN A 144 -0.16 20.24 22.38
N VAL A 145 -0.86 19.75 21.36
CA VAL A 145 -0.78 20.31 19.99
C VAL A 145 -1.34 21.73 19.92
N VAL A 146 -2.45 22.00 20.63
CA VAL A 146 -3.03 23.36 20.71
C VAL A 146 -2.03 24.35 21.32
N LYS A 147 -1.21 23.91 22.27
CA LYS A 147 -0.15 24.75 22.85
C LYS A 147 1.05 24.94 21.93
N SER A 148 1.38 23.91 21.14
CA SER A 148 2.55 23.91 20.27
C SER A 148 2.29 23.05 19.02
N PRO A 149 2.11 23.67 17.84
CA PRO A 149 1.93 22.92 16.59
C PRO A 149 3.06 21.93 16.27
N ALA A 150 4.27 22.16 16.81
CA ALA A 150 5.40 21.25 16.67
C ALA A 150 5.14 19.87 17.32
N GLU A 151 4.33 19.80 18.37
CA GLU A 151 3.93 18.52 18.98
C GLU A 151 3.05 17.71 18.03
N GLY A 152 2.26 18.35 17.18
CA GLY A 152 1.46 17.66 16.15
C GLY A 152 2.34 16.94 15.14
N ILE A 153 3.40 17.62 14.68
CA ILE A 153 4.41 17.04 13.79
C ILE A 153 5.10 15.86 14.48
N ARG A 154 5.47 16.01 15.75
CA ARG A 154 6.12 14.96 16.53
C ARG A 154 5.23 13.71 16.70
N LEU A 155 3.96 13.90 17.02
CA LEU A 155 2.98 12.81 17.14
C LEU A 155 2.79 12.08 15.81
N GLN A 156 2.75 12.81 14.69
CA GLN A 156 2.65 12.23 13.35
C GLN A 156 3.90 11.42 13.00
N GLN A 157 5.09 11.95 13.26
CA GLN A 157 6.36 11.23 13.05
C GLN A 157 6.43 9.92 13.86
N LEU A 158 5.95 9.93 15.10
CA LEU A 158 5.90 8.71 15.93
C LEU A 158 4.96 7.66 15.35
N ALA A 159 3.79 8.05 14.86
CA ALA A 159 2.86 7.13 14.22
C ALA A 159 3.44 6.56 12.91
N VAL A 160 3.95 7.42 12.03
CA VAL A 160 4.58 7.00 10.76
C VAL A 160 5.75 6.05 10.99
N ALA A 161 6.63 6.34 11.96
CA ALA A 161 7.75 5.46 12.29
C ALA A 161 7.31 4.10 12.85
N ALA A 162 6.18 4.04 13.56
CA ALA A 162 5.61 2.77 14.01
C ALA A 162 5.01 1.97 12.85
N LEU A 163 4.27 2.64 11.96
CA LEU A 163 3.66 2.01 10.78
C LEU A 163 4.72 1.47 9.82
N ASN A 164 5.76 2.25 9.50
CA ASN A 164 6.85 1.80 8.63
C ASN A 164 7.57 0.57 9.18
N ARG A 165 7.77 0.52 10.50
CA ARG A 165 8.36 -0.66 11.16
C ARG A 165 7.45 -1.87 11.08
N LEU A 166 6.15 -1.69 11.34
CA LEU A 166 5.16 -2.75 11.21
C LEU A 166 5.10 -3.30 9.79
N ILE A 167 5.17 -2.44 8.78
CA ILE A 167 5.21 -2.84 7.36
C ILE A 167 6.40 -3.76 7.11
N VAL A 168 7.61 -3.35 7.49
CA VAL A 168 8.82 -4.17 7.32
C VAL A 168 8.67 -5.52 8.01
N GLU A 169 8.23 -5.52 9.28
CA GLU A 169 8.09 -6.75 10.07
C GLU A 169 7.00 -7.69 9.52
N LEU A 170 5.92 -7.16 8.94
CA LEU A 170 4.87 -7.93 8.29
C LEU A 170 5.33 -8.51 6.95
N CYS A 171 6.01 -7.70 6.13
CA CYS A 171 6.61 -8.11 4.86
C CYS A 171 7.63 -9.25 5.08
N GLU A 172 8.53 -9.10 6.06
CA GLU A 172 9.48 -10.15 6.44
C GLU A 172 8.78 -11.45 6.86
N ALA A 173 7.71 -11.35 7.67
CA ALA A 173 6.96 -12.53 8.12
C ALA A 173 6.22 -13.24 6.98
N ALA A 174 5.79 -12.50 5.95
CA ALA A 174 5.02 -13.02 4.81
C ALA A 174 5.88 -13.32 3.56
N GLY A 175 7.19 -13.08 3.61
CA GLY A 175 8.08 -13.16 2.45
C GLY A 175 7.63 -12.26 1.30
N ALA A 176 7.16 -11.05 1.63
CA ALA A 176 6.67 -10.06 0.68
C ALA A 176 7.59 -8.84 0.65
N GLU A 177 7.52 -8.06 -0.42
CA GLU A 177 8.18 -6.77 -0.54
C GLU A 177 7.19 -5.62 -0.29
N ALA A 178 7.68 -4.47 0.18
CA ALA A 178 6.81 -3.33 0.49
C ALA A 178 6.13 -2.77 -0.76
N GLU A 179 6.78 -2.88 -1.93
CA GLU A 179 6.26 -2.48 -3.24
C GLU A 179 5.09 -3.34 -3.71
N GLU A 180 4.84 -4.50 -3.09
CA GLU A 180 3.65 -5.32 -3.37
C GLU A 180 2.41 -4.82 -2.61
N ILE A 181 2.58 -3.92 -1.63
CA ILE A 181 1.49 -3.26 -0.92
C ILE A 181 0.98 -2.10 -1.76
N VAL A 182 -0.21 -2.25 -2.33
CA VAL A 182 -0.83 -1.29 -3.24
C VAL A 182 -2.04 -0.57 -2.65
N GLU A 183 -2.49 -0.99 -1.46
CA GLU A 183 -3.60 -0.40 -0.70
C GLU A 183 -3.29 -0.32 0.80
#